data_AF-A0A367J1H0-F1
#
_entry.id   AF-A0A367J1H0-F1
#
_cell.length_a   1.000
_cell.length_b   1.000
_cell.length_c   1.000
_cell.angle_alpha   90.00
_cell.angle_beta   90.00
_cell.angle_gamma   90.00
#
_symmetry.space_group_name_H-M   'P 1'
#
loop_
_entity.id
_entity.type
_entity.pdbx_description
1 polymer ?
#
loop_
_entity_poly.entity_id
_entity_poly.type
_entity_poly.pdbx_seq_one_letter_code
_entity_poly.pdbx_strand_id
1 'polypeptide(L)'
;MPTRQEILSLYRSYLRIVREWPEDKVRPNRGMKQVLAKKVEEQFRSSSNIDYDKSVQEMKALDYLLDNRFKEKYPISDKILMPAGNPNYYKKLLSSLEANREDNKSLWQRLFQK
;
A
#
# COMPACT_ATOMS: atom_id res chain seq x y z
N MET A 1 14.55 1.22 -28.39
CA MET A 1 14.99 1.81 -27.11
C MET A 1 14.00 2.90 -26.73
N PRO A 2 13.47 2.90 -25.50
CA PRO A 2 12.53 3.93 -25.05
C PRO A 2 13.20 5.32 -25.09
N THR A 3 12.42 6.32 -25.43
CA THR A 3 12.86 7.72 -25.39
C THR A 3 13.01 8.18 -23.94
N ARG A 4 13.88 9.16 -23.69
CA ARG A 4 14.04 9.77 -22.36
C ARG A 4 12.70 10.29 -21.81
N GLN A 5 11.84 10.82 -22.68
CA GLN A 5 10.54 11.34 -22.29
C GLN A 5 9.61 10.23 -21.78
N GLU A 6 9.61 9.06 -22.42
CA GLU A 6 8.84 7.89 -21.97
C GLU A 6 9.30 7.35 -20.62
N ILE A 7 10.61 7.34 -20.36
CA ILE A 7 11.15 6.94 -19.05
C ILE A 7 10.69 7.91 -17.97
N LEU A 8 10.72 9.22 -18.26
CA LEU A 8 10.27 10.25 -17.32
C LEU A 8 8.76 10.20 -17.06
N SER A 9 7.96 9.92 -18.09
CA SER A 9 6.51 9.77 -17.91
C SER A 9 6.19 8.54 -17.07
N LEU A 10 6.87 7.41 -17.32
CA LEU A 10 6.75 6.20 -16.52
C LEU A 10 7.12 6.45 -15.06
N TYR A 11 8.23 7.14 -14.81
CA TYR A 11 8.65 7.51 -13.45
C TYR A 11 7.59 8.34 -12.72
N ARG A 12 7.02 9.34 -13.38
CA ARG A 12 5.94 10.18 -12.80
C ARG A 12 4.70 9.35 -12.45
N SER A 13 4.32 8.40 -13.31
CA SER A 13 3.20 7.48 -13.03
C SER A 13 3.47 6.63 -11.80
N TYR A 14 4.69 6.11 -11.63
CA TYR A 14 5.08 5.40 -10.41
C TYR A 14 5.01 6.30 -9.16
N LEU A 15 5.50 7.54 -9.24
CA LEU A 15 5.43 8.48 -8.12
C LEU A 15 3.99 8.80 -7.72
N ARG A 16 3.06 8.92 -8.69
CA ARG A 16 1.62 9.06 -8.42
C ARG A 16 1.12 7.87 -7.60
N ILE A 17 1.38 6.66 -8.08
CA ILE A 17 0.95 5.41 -7.42
C ILE A 17 1.50 5.33 -6.00
N VAL A 18 2.79 5.61 -5.80
CA VAL A 18 3.42 5.61 -4.46
C VAL A 18 2.74 6.61 -3.53
N ARG A 19 2.45 7.82 -4.02
CA ARG A 19 1.79 8.87 -3.24
C ARG A 19 0.39 8.45 -2.79
N GLU A 20 -0.39 7.89 -3.71
CA GLU A 20 -1.78 7.49 -3.53
C GLU A 20 -1.94 6.15 -2.80
N TRP A 21 -0.85 5.38 -2.68
CA TRP A 21 -0.88 4.10 -1.99
C TRP A 21 -1.35 4.27 -0.53
N PRO A 22 -2.30 3.44 -0.05
CA PRO A 22 -2.84 3.57 1.28
C PRO A 22 -1.79 3.28 2.36
N GLU A 23 -1.92 3.98 3.49
CA GLU A 23 -1.08 3.74 4.67
C GLU A 23 -1.51 2.47 5.39
N ASP A 24 -0.55 1.57 5.63
CA ASP A 24 -0.79 0.40 6.46
C ASP A 24 -0.64 0.76 7.93
N LYS A 25 -1.77 1.01 8.56
CA LYS A 25 -1.88 1.25 9.99
C LYS A 25 -1.27 0.10 10.81
N VAL A 26 -1.42 -1.16 10.45
CA VAL A 26 -0.93 -2.26 11.30
C VAL A 26 0.61 -2.39 11.24
N ARG A 27 1.24 -1.93 10.16
CA ARG A 27 2.69 -2.08 9.92
C ARG A 27 3.36 -0.76 9.54
N PRO A 28 3.52 0.20 10.47
CA PRO A 28 4.03 1.55 10.16
C PRO A 28 5.45 1.56 9.58
N ASN A 29 6.31 0.63 9.99
CA ASN A 29 7.73 0.60 9.59
C ASN A 29 8.02 -0.31 8.38
N ARG A 30 7.04 -1.10 7.92
CA ARG A 30 7.20 -2.10 6.86
C ARG A 30 6.00 -2.12 5.91
N GLY A 31 5.40 -0.96 5.68
CA GLY A 31 4.28 -0.81 4.78
C GLY A 31 4.71 -0.90 3.31
N MET A 32 3.76 -1.29 2.46
CA MET A 32 4.00 -1.42 1.02
C MET A 32 4.37 -0.08 0.38
N LYS A 33 3.82 1.04 0.89
CA LYS A 33 4.11 2.38 0.40
C LYS A 33 5.60 2.73 0.51
N GLN A 34 6.21 2.45 1.67
CA GLN A 34 7.65 2.70 1.87
C GLN A 34 8.50 1.80 0.97
N VAL A 35 8.11 0.53 0.83
CA VAL A 35 8.81 -0.43 -0.03
C VAL A 35 8.75 0.01 -1.50
N LEU A 36 7.58 0.43 -1.98
CA LEU A 36 7.40 0.91 -3.34
C LEU A 36 8.19 2.19 -3.61
N ALA A 37 8.18 3.15 -2.67
CA ALA A 37 8.96 4.38 -2.79
C ALA A 37 10.46 4.08 -2.99
N LYS A 38 11.00 3.21 -2.13
CA LYS A 38 12.41 2.79 -2.21
C LYS A 38 12.72 2.05 -3.51
N LYS A 39 11.87 1.08 -3.91
CA LYS A 39 12.05 0.33 -5.16
C LYS A 39 12.07 1.25 -6.37
N VAL A 40 11.13 2.20 -6.44
CA VAL A 40 11.04 3.16 -7.55
C VAL A 40 12.27 4.07 -7.58
N GLU A 41 12.75 4.55 -6.44
CA GLU A 41 13.99 5.34 -6.41
C GLU A 41 15.19 4.54 -6.93
N GLU A 42 15.39 3.31 -6.43
CA GLU A 42 16.50 2.44 -6.82
C GLU A 42 16.46 2.11 -8.31
N GLN A 43 15.28 1.72 -8.82
CA GLN A 43 15.09 1.30 -10.21
C GLN A 43 15.39 2.42 -11.21
N PHE A 44 14.98 3.66 -10.92
CA PHE A 44 15.19 4.79 -11.83
C PHE A 44 16.55 5.49 -11.63
N ARG A 45 17.20 5.31 -10.47
CA ARG A 45 18.56 5.80 -10.21
C ARG A 45 19.62 4.98 -10.94
N SER A 46 19.45 3.66 -11.04
CA SER A 46 20.36 2.76 -11.76
C SER A 46 20.04 2.67 -13.26
N SER A 47 19.84 3.82 -13.93
CA SER A 47 19.24 3.97 -15.27
C SER A 47 19.87 3.17 -16.42
N SER A 48 20.93 2.41 -16.18
CA SER A 48 21.67 1.63 -17.17
C SER A 48 20.99 0.32 -17.60
N ASN A 49 19.95 -0.16 -16.90
CA ASN A 49 19.36 -1.48 -17.21
C ASN A 49 17.84 -1.59 -16.92
N ILE A 50 17.08 -0.52 -17.18
CA ILE A 50 15.62 -0.55 -17.00
C ILE A 50 14.99 -1.32 -18.17
N ASP A 51 14.41 -2.48 -17.86
CA ASP A 51 13.49 -3.17 -18.77
C ASP A 51 12.17 -2.38 -18.84
N TYR A 52 12.04 -1.60 -19.92
CA TYR A 52 10.92 -0.67 -20.09
C TYR A 52 9.58 -1.39 -20.18
N ASP A 53 9.47 -2.43 -20.99
CA ASP A 53 8.20 -3.11 -21.23
C ASP A 53 7.69 -3.80 -19.96
N LYS A 54 8.61 -4.44 -19.23
CA LYS A 54 8.30 -5.02 -17.91
C LYS A 54 7.86 -3.95 -16.92
N SER A 55 8.55 -2.81 -16.87
CA SER A 55 8.23 -1.71 -15.96
C SER A 55 6.85 -1.10 -16.28
N VAL A 56 6.48 -0.98 -17.56
CA VAL A 56 5.14 -0.53 -17.96
C VAL A 56 4.07 -1.51 -17.48
N GLN A 57 4.31 -2.83 -17.60
CA GLN A 57 3.38 -3.85 -17.12
C GLN A 57 3.23 -3.82 -15.58
N GLU A 58 4.34 -3.71 -14.85
CA GLU A 58 4.34 -3.58 -13.40
C GLU A 58 3.57 -2.34 -12.95
N MET A 59 3.79 -1.19 -13.60
CA MET A 59 3.07 0.04 -13.31
C MET A 59 1.55 -0.13 -13.50
N LYS A 60 1.11 -0.72 -14.62
CA LYS A 60 -0.32 -1.00 -14.87
C LYS A 60 -0.91 -1.96 -13.84
N ALA A 61 -0.15 -2.98 -13.42
CA ALA A 61 -0.61 -3.92 -12.41
C ALA A 61 -0.82 -3.24 -11.05
N LEU A 62 0.10 -2.35 -10.66
CA LEU A 62 -0.05 -1.55 -9.46
C LEU A 62 -1.26 -0.61 -9.54
N ASP A 63 -1.53 -0.04 -10.71
CA ASP A 63 -2.71 0.81 -10.92
C ASP A 63 -4.02 0.02 -10.71
N TYR A 64 -4.11 -1.20 -11.27
CA TYR A 64 -5.26 -2.07 -11.05
C TYR A 64 -5.47 -2.47 -9.58
N LEU A 65 -4.37 -2.59 -8.81
CA LEU A 65 -4.45 -2.86 -7.38
C LEU A 65 -4.93 -1.63 -6.60
N LEU A 66 -4.43 -0.45 -6.95
CA LEU A 66 -4.81 0.81 -6.31
C LEU A 66 -6.30 1.11 -6.52
N ASP A 67 -6.80 0.90 -7.74
CA ASP A 67 -8.21 1.08 -8.10
C ASP A 67 -9.13 -0.01 -7.55
N ASN A 68 -8.60 -0.98 -6.78
CA ASN A 68 -9.37 -2.12 -6.26
C ASN A 68 -10.11 -2.93 -7.34
N ARG A 69 -9.66 -2.88 -8.60
CA ARG A 69 -10.36 -3.48 -9.76
C ARG A 69 -10.71 -4.95 -9.57
N PHE A 70 -9.82 -5.72 -8.95
CA PHE A 70 -10.03 -7.15 -8.71
C PHE A 70 -11.02 -7.43 -7.58
N LYS A 71 -11.10 -6.55 -6.58
CA LYS A 71 -12.09 -6.64 -5.51
C LYS A 71 -13.50 -6.42 -6.06
N GLU A 72 -13.66 -5.46 -6.97
CA GLU A 72 -14.93 -5.16 -7.61
C GLU A 72 -15.34 -6.22 -8.63
N LYS A 73 -14.38 -6.66 -9.45
CA LYS A 73 -14.62 -7.67 -10.49
C LYS A 73 -14.95 -9.04 -9.92
N TYR A 74 -14.37 -9.39 -8.77
CA TYR A 74 -14.53 -10.69 -8.13
C TYR A 74 -15.03 -10.49 -6.69
N PRO A 75 -16.31 -10.14 -6.50
CA PRO A 75 -16.86 -9.93 -5.16
C PRO A 75 -16.81 -11.24 -4.37
N ILE A 76 -16.34 -11.13 -3.15
CA ILE A 76 -16.19 -12.25 -2.24
C ILE A 76 -17.40 -12.26 -1.28
N SER A 77 -17.89 -13.44 -0.91
CA SER A 77 -18.96 -13.55 0.09
C SER A 77 -18.50 -13.04 1.45
N ASP A 78 -19.35 -12.27 2.13
CA ASP A 78 -19.13 -11.80 3.51
C ASP A 78 -18.83 -12.95 4.49
N LYS A 79 -19.30 -14.16 4.18
CA LYS A 79 -19.05 -15.38 4.96
C LYS A 79 -17.56 -15.69 5.12
N ILE A 80 -16.71 -15.26 4.18
CA ILE A 80 -15.25 -15.50 4.27
C ILE A 80 -14.66 -14.78 5.49
N LEU A 81 -15.20 -13.63 5.87
CA LEU A 81 -14.77 -12.86 7.04
C LEU A 81 -15.60 -13.19 8.30
N MET A 82 -16.47 -14.20 8.25
CA MET A 82 -17.35 -14.59 9.35
C MET A 82 -17.22 -16.09 9.62
N PRO A 83 -16.15 -16.54 10.31
CA PRO A 83 -15.95 -17.96 10.56
C PRO A 83 -17.07 -18.52 11.44
N ALA A 84 -17.50 -19.76 11.17
CA ALA A 84 -18.68 -20.37 11.80
C ALA A 84 -18.61 -20.40 13.34
N GLY A 85 -17.43 -20.65 13.92
CA GLY A 85 -17.25 -20.68 15.37
C GLY A 85 -17.25 -19.30 16.05
N ASN A 86 -16.95 -18.22 15.32
CA ASN A 86 -16.98 -16.86 15.86
C ASN A 86 -17.17 -15.83 14.73
N PRO A 87 -18.43 -15.55 14.35
CA PRO A 87 -18.73 -14.66 13.22
C PRO A 87 -18.18 -13.23 13.39
N ASN A 88 -17.95 -12.78 14.64
CA ASN A 88 -17.45 -11.45 14.96
C ASN A 88 -15.93 -11.38 15.17
N TYR A 89 -15.19 -12.46 14.87
CA TYR A 89 -13.76 -12.57 15.16
C TYR A 89 -12.94 -11.40 14.59
N TYR A 90 -13.00 -11.20 13.27
CA TYR A 90 -12.21 -10.16 12.61
C TYR A 90 -12.68 -8.74 12.97
N LYS A 91 -13.98 -8.54 13.24
CA LYS A 91 -14.50 -7.26 13.73
C LYS A 91 -13.90 -6.91 15.10
N LYS A 92 -13.89 -7.87 16.03
CA LYS A 92 -13.27 -7.70 17.36
C LYS A 92 -11.77 -7.47 17.28
N LEU A 93 -11.09 -8.18 16.37
CA LEU A 93 -9.66 -8.00 16.13
C LEU A 93 -9.33 -6.60 15.59
N LEU A 94 -10.11 -6.10 14.63
CA LEU A 94 -9.93 -4.75 14.10
C LEU A 94 -10.18 -3.70 15.19
N SER A 95 -11.25 -3.83 15.98
CA SER A 95 -11.53 -2.89 17.07
C SER A 95 -10.44 -2.88 18.13
N SER A 96 -9.86 -4.04 18.48
CA SER A 96 -8.77 -4.09 19.46
C SER A 96 -7.49 -3.46 18.91
N LEU A 97 -7.17 -3.66 17.62
CA LEU A 97 -6.03 -3.02 16.97
C LEU A 97 -6.18 -1.49 16.92
N GLU A 98 -7.39 -0.97 16.72
CA GLU A 98 -7.67 0.46 16.74
C GLU A 98 -7.60 1.05 18.15
N ALA A 99 -8.25 0.41 19.14
CA ALA A 99 -8.25 0.86 20.53
C ALA A 99 -6.83 0.94 21.12
N ASN A 100 -6.02 -0.10 20.94
CA ASN A 100 -4.63 -0.12 21.42
C ASN A 100 -3.78 1.04 20.84
N ARG A 101 -4.14 1.58 19.67
CA ARG A 101 -3.42 2.72 19.08
C ARG A 101 -3.82 4.05 19.69
N GLU A 102 -5.10 4.24 19.97
CA GLU A 102 -5.61 5.46 20.61
C GLU A 102 -5.08 5.57 22.04
N ASP A 103 -5.09 4.45 22.78
CA ASP A 103 -4.57 4.39 24.14
C ASP A 103 -3.08 4.75 24.20
N ASN A 104 -2.26 4.19 23.29
CA ASN A 104 -0.85 4.55 23.22
C ASN A 104 -0.65 6.04 22.92
N LYS A 105 -1.40 6.64 21.98
CA LYS A 105 -1.30 8.08 21.68
C LYS A 105 -1.70 8.96 22.87
N SER A 106 -2.77 8.59 23.58
CA SER A 106 -3.27 9.29 24.77
C SER A 106 -2.27 9.27 25.92
N LEU A 107 -1.62 8.12 26.16
CA LEU A 107 -0.58 7.98 27.19
C LEU A 107 0.66 8.80 26.87
N TRP A 108 1.14 8.79 25.61
CA TRP A 108 2.28 9.62 25.21
C TRP A 108 1.95 11.13 25.28
N GLN A 109 0.76 11.57 24.88
CA GLN A 109 0.34 12.97 25.02
C GLN A 109 0.33 13.43 26.49
N ARG A 110 -0.15 12.58 27.40
CA ARG A 110 -0.15 12.87 28.84
C ARG A 110 1.25 12.92 29.45
N LEU A 111 2.20 12.15 28.92
CA LEU A 111 3.58 12.14 29.38
C LEU A 111 4.41 13.32 28.84
N PHE A 112 4.11 13.83 27.65
CA PHE A 112 4.80 14.98 27.03
C PHE A 112 4.11 16.33 27.27
N GLN A 113 2.96 16.36 27.96
CA GLN A 113 2.30 17.60 28.41
C GLN A 113 2.64 17.98 29.87
N LYS A 114 3.75 17.47 30.41
CA LYS A 114 4.23 17.81 31.75
C LYS A 114 5.62 18.43 31.70
#